data_AF-A0A2V9WFA7-F1
#
_entry.id   AF-A0A2V9WFA7-F1
#
_cell.length_a   1.000
_cell.length_b   1.000
_cell.length_c   1.000
_cell.angle_alpha   90.00
_cell.angle_beta   90.00
_cell.angle_gamma   90.00
#
_symmetry.space_group_name_H-M   'P 1'
#
loop_
_entity.id
_entity.type
_entity.pdbx_description
1 polymer ?
#
loop_
_entity_poly.entity_id
_entity_poly.type
_entity_poly.pdbx_seq_one_letter_code
_entity_poly.pdbx_strand_id
1 'polypeptide(L)'
;MLLISFAPSLIFLSAEIRQYALLLFFMTACLYLSELALLKNSAGLMILFLASLYGALLTHYSSFIFAFAIGVYLLVRLYPYHQKLKLFLLWGAGQVGGVALAVYFLTTHLPRLLKSGMAHEGFDTYLRKSVFHSSDQNAVTFLAAQTLRVFTYLFSHGLVGALTLLMFIVGMVWLLRPKRSRNAQGPSHLELALLLGIPFVANWGAALAGLYPLGASRHSSFLAPFAITGACIGIAACGSARTWLKAVVIVGCLALCNFFPAPPPPIKPQDQSAALMKSAVTFLNASAPPGSVI
;
A
#
# COMPACT_ATOMS: atom_id res chain seq x y z
N MET A 1 4.94 -5.91 14.44
CA MET A 1 5.53 -7.15 13.90
C MET A 1 4.49 -8.23 13.70
N LEU A 2 3.81 -8.72 14.75
CA LEU A 2 2.77 -9.76 14.61
C LEU A 2 1.73 -9.49 13.50
N LEU A 3 1.15 -8.29 13.46
CA LEU A 3 0.16 -7.94 12.44
C LEU A 3 0.72 -7.90 11.01
N ILE A 4 2.00 -7.56 10.82
CA ILE A 4 2.63 -7.51 9.49
C ILE A 4 3.01 -8.93 9.04
N SER A 5 3.59 -9.72 9.95
CA SER A 5 4.06 -11.08 9.64
C SER A 5 2.93 -12.07 9.39
N PHE A 6 1.75 -11.86 9.98
CA PHE A 6 0.62 -12.79 9.90
C PHE A 6 -0.61 -12.24 9.17
N ALA A 7 -0.52 -11.04 8.58
CA ALA A 7 -1.58 -10.55 7.71
C ALA A 7 -1.73 -11.49 6.50
N PRO A 8 -2.91 -12.12 6.30
CA PRO A 8 -3.08 -13.11 5.23
C PRO A 8 -2.72 -12.56 3.86
N SER A 9 -3.12 -11.32 3.57
CA SER A 9 -2.79 -10.67 2.30
C SER A 9 -1.30 -10.58 2.05
N LEU A 10 -0.48 -10.26 3.06
CA LEU A 10 0.97 -10.17 2.93
C LEU A 10 1.61 -11.54 2.78
N ILE A 11 1.08 -12.57 3.46
CA ILE A 11 1.52 -13.96 3.28
C ILE A 11 1.23 -14.41 1.84
N PHE A 12 0.00 -14.24 1.37
CA PHE A 12 -0.37 -14.60 -0.01
C PHE A 12 0.45 -13.82 -1.04
N LEU A 13 0.64 -12.51 -0.85
CA LEU A 13 1.50 -11.71 -1.73
C LEU A 13 2.96 -12.17 -1.73
N SER A 14 3.47 -12.67 -0.61
CA SER A 14 4.84 -13.18 -0.52
C SER A 14 5.01 -14.54 -1.21
N ALA A 15 3.93 -15.34 -1.27
CA ALA A 15 3.92 -16.63 -1.94
C ALA A 15 3.73 -16.51 -3.47
N GLU A 16 3.14 -15.41 -3.95
CA GLU A 16 3.04 -15.13 -5.38
C GLU A 16 4.37 -14.53 -5.90
N ILE A 17 5.00 -15.15 -6.92
CA ILE A 17 6.14 -14.57 -7.65
C ILE A 17 5.63 -13.40 -8.50
N ARG A 18 5.36 -12.25 -7.88
CA ARG A 18 4.81 -11.05 -8.50
C ARG A 18 5.50 -9.78 -8.01
N GLN A 19 5.33 -8.70 -8.79
CA GLN A 19 5.97 -7.39 -8.60
C GLN A 19 5.66 -6.71 -7.26
N TYR A 20 4.56 -7.06 -6.58
CA TYR A 20 4.12 -6.40 -5.35
C TYR A 20 5.02 -6.69 -4.14
N ALA A 21 5.65 -7.86 -4.06
CA ALA A 21 6.58 -8.17 -2.98
C ALA A 21 7.81 -7.26 -3.04
N LEU A 22 8.35 -7.05 -4.25
CA LEU A 22 9.49 -6.16 -4.48
C LEU A 22 9.12 -4.70 -4.22
N LEU A 23 7.90 -4.29 -4.61
CA LEU A 23 7.37 -2.97 -4.27
C LEU A 23 7.35 -2.74 -2.75
N LEU A 24 6.78 -3.67 -1.98
CA LEU A 24 6.69 -3.54 -0.53
C LEU A 24 8.07 -3.52 0.15
N PHE A 25 9.00 -4.32 -0.37
CA PHE A 25 10.39 -4.27 0.07
C PHE A 25 11.01 -2.88 -0.15
N PHE A 26 10.93 -2.32 -1.35
CA PHE A 26 11.47 -1.00 -1.62
C PHE A 26 10.75 0.11 -0.85
N MET A 27 9.43 0.02 -0.66
CA MET A 27 8.66 0.98 0.14
C MET A 27 9.11 0.98 1.61
N THR A 28 9.26 -0.21 2.21
CA THR A 28 9.71 -0.33 3.60
C THR A 28 11.16 0.12 3.76
N ALA A 29 12.03 -0.23 2.81
CA ALA A 29 13.39 0.30 2.75
C ALA A 29 13.41 1.83 2.64
N CYS A 30 12.57 2.42 1.78
CA CYS A 30 12.43 3.87 1.67
C CYS A 30 12.06 4.52 3.01
N LEU A 31 11.00 4.02 3.67
CA LEU A 31 10.52 4.54 4.95
C LEU A 31 11.60 4.46 6.04
N TYR A 32 12.34 3.35 6.08
CA TYR A 32 13.41 3.15 7.05
C TYR A 32 14.62 4.05 6.77
N LEU A 33 15.09 4.06 5.54
CA LEU A 33 16.28 4.82 5.12
C LEU A 33 16.04 6.33 5.18
N SER A 34 14.82 6.80 4.86
CA SER A 34 14.47 8.21 4.95
C SER A 34 14.59 8.71 6.39
N GLU A 35 14.05 7.96 7.36
CA GLU A 35 14.16 8.32 8.77
C GLU A 35 15.60 8.21 9.26
N LEU A 36 16.32 7.16 8.87
CA LEU A 36 17.72 6.98 9.28
C LEU A 36 18.61 8.09 8.71
N ALA A 37 18.37 8.52 7.47
CA ALA A 37 19.07 9.64 6.82
C ALA A 37 18.81 10.96 7.56
N LEU A 38 17.57 11.22 7.97
CA LEU A 38 17.20 12.40 8.74
C LEU A 38 17.79 12.39 10.15
N LEU A 39 17.79 11.23 10.83
CA LEU A 39 18.33 11.06 12.18
C LEU A 39 19.85 11.20 12.21
N LYS A 40 20.55 10.54 11.28
CA LYS A 40 22.02 10.56 11.21
C LYS A 40 22.59 11.72 10.39
N ASN A 41 21.74 12.57 9.82
CA ASN A 41 22.11 13.64 8.90
C ASN A 41 23.06 13.18 7.77
N SER A 42 22.78 12.01 7.17
CA SER A 42 23.71 11.33 6.25
C SER A 42 23.25 11.38 4.80
N ALA A 43 24.08 11.98 3.94
CA ALA A 43 23.83 12.05 2.50
C ALA A 43 23.84 10.66 1.84
N GLY A 44 24.72 9.75 2.27
CA GLY A 44 24.79 8.40 1.72
C GLY A 44 23.49 7.62 1.94
N LEU A 45 22.89 7.76 3.12
CA LEU A 45 21.58 7.15 3.40
C LEU A 45 20.45 7.79 2.59
N MET A 46 20.53 9.09 2.32
CA MET A 46 19.59 9.79 1.44
C MET A 46 19.71 9.31 -0.02
N ILE A 47 20.93 9.05 -0.52
CA ILE A 47 21.14 8.44 -1.84
C ILE A 47 20.53 7.04 -1.88
N LEU A 48 20.74 6.22 -0.84
CA LEU A 48 20.17 4.87 -0.77
C LEU A 48 18.64 4.90 -0.68
N PHE A 49 18.08 5.90 0.01
CA PHE A 49 16.64 6.19 -0.02
C PHE A 49 16.17 6.49 -1.45
N LEU A 50 16.84 7.39 -2.17
CA LEU A 50 16.48 7.74 -3.55
C LEU A 50 16.59 6.53 -4.50
N ALA A 51 17.65 5.73 -4.37
CA ALA A 51 17.81 4.50 -5.13
C ALA A 51 16.68 3.50 -4.85
N SER A 52 16.30 3.35 -3.57
CA SER A 52 15.16 2.52 -3.18
C SER A 52 13.84 3.07 -3.72
N LEU A 53 13.67 4.40 -3.76
CA LEU A 53 12.48 5.06 -4.28
C LEU A 53 12.35 4.82 -5.79
N TYR A 54 13.45 4.92 -6.53
CA TYR A 54 13.47 4.58 -7.96
C TYR A 54 13.23 3.09 -8.19
N GLY A 55 13.76 2.22 -7.34
CA GLY A 55 13.43 0.80 -7.32
C GLY A 55 11.92 0.57 -7.17
N ALA A 56 11.27 1.26 -6.23
CA ALA A 56 9.82 1.21 -6.08
C ALA A 56 9.09 1.71 -7.35
N LEU A 57 9.52 2.84 -7.93
CA LEU A 57 8.94 3.40 -9.15
C LEU A 57 9.02 2.45 -10.35
N LEU A 58 10.10 1.69 -10.47
CA LEU A 58 10.31 0.72 -11.54
C LEU A 58 9.48 -0.57 -11.36
N THR A 59 9.03 -0.88 -10.14
CA THR A 59 8.31 -2.14 -9.89
C THR A 59 6.84 -2.12 -10.28
N HIS A 60 6.11 -1.06 -9.91
CA HIS A 60 4.66 -1.06 -10.05
C HIS A 60 4.11 0.37 -10.01
N TYR A 61 3.04 0.66 -10.75
CA TYR A 61 2.47 2.00 -10.89
C TYR A 61 1.85 2.58 -9.61
N SER A 62 1.46 1.75 -8.62
CA SER A 62 1.03 2.24 -7.29
C SER A 62 2.13 3.00 -6.54
N SER A 63 3.39 2.76 -6.89
CA SER A 63 4.53 3.46 -6.32
C SER A 63 4.47 4.98 -6.52
N PHE A 64 3.76 5.49 -7.54
CA PHE A 64 3.58 6.93 -7.72
C PHE A 64 2.80 7.56 -6.56
N ILE A 65 1.73 6.89 -6.10
CA ILE A 65 0.95 7.33 -4.94
C ILE A 65 1.83 7.34 -3.69
N PHE A 66 2.65 6.29 -3.52
CA PHE A 66 3.62 6.21 -2.43
C PHE A 66 4.69 7.31 -2.52
N ALA A 67 5.28 7.52 -3.70
CA ALA A 67 6.32 8.51 -3.96
C ALA A 67 5.82 9.93 -3.67
N PHE A 68 4.58 10.23 -4.06
CA PHE A 68 3.90 11.47 -3.69
C PHE A 68 3.77 11.60 -2.16
N ALA A 69 3.26 10.57 -1.49
CA ALA A 69 3.04 10.60 -0.05
C ALA A 69 4.34 10.78 0.75
N ILE A 70 5.40 10.02 0.41
CA ILE A 70 6.70 10.13 1.07
C ILE A 70 7.41 11.45 0.73
N GLY A 71 7.18 11.99 -0.47
CA GLY A 71 7.67 13.31 -0.88
C GLY A 71 7.08 14.42 -0.03
N VAL A 72 5.75 14.45 0.14
CA VAL A 72 5.07 15.42 1.01
C VAL A 72 5.53 15.27 2.46
N TYR A 73 5.63 14.04 2.97
CA TYR A 73 6.14 13.78 4.31
C TYR A 73 7.55 14.35 4.52
N LEU A 74 8.48 14.07 3.60
CA LEU A 74 9.85 14.56 3.69
C LEU A 74 9.94 16.08 3.55
N LEU A 75 9.07 16.70 2.75
CA LEU A 75 8.98 18.15 2.62
C LEU A 75 8.63 18.80 3.97
N VAL A 76 7.71 18.19 4.73
CA VAL A 76 7.36 18.63 6.09
C VAL A 76 8.50 18.35 7.08
N ARG A 77 9.14 17.17 7.04
CA ARG A 77 10.24 16.79 7.95
C ARG A 77 11.51 17.62 7.77
N LEU A 78 11.79 18.03 6.53
CA LEU A 78 12.95 18.85 6.20
C LEU A 78 12.68 20.33 6.50
N TYR A 79 11.44 20.71 6.79
CA TYR A 79 11.10 22.05 7.25
C TYR A 79 11.45 22.23 8.74
N PRO A 80 12.15 23.31 9.14
CA PRO A 80 12.66 24.39 8.30
C PRO A 80 14.02 24.06 7.64
N TYR A 81 14.11 24.27 6.33
CA TYR A 81 15.15 23.73 5.42
C TYR A 81 16.60 24.12 5.75
N HIS A 82 16.79 25.20 6.52
CA HIS A 82 18.11 25.76 6.80
C HIS A 82 19.00 24.82 7.63
N GLN A 83 18.43 23.97 8.49
CA GLN A 83 19.23 23.10 9.36
C GLN A 83 19.86 21.90 8.63
N LYS A 84 19.25 21.47 7.52
CA LYS A 84 19.64 20.27 6.77
C LYS A 84 19.70 20.53 5.26
N LEU A 85 20.21 21.70 4.86
CA LEU A 85 20.20 22.16 3.47
C LEU A 85 20.82 21.15 2.50
N LYS A 86 21.93 20.50 2.89
CA LYS A 86 22.59 19.46 2.08
C LYS A 86 21.64 18.30 1.75
N LEU A 87 20.89 17.82 2.75
CA LEU A 87 19.91 16.75 2.56
C LEU A 87 18.71 17.22 1.74
N PHE A 88 18.27 18.46 1.95
CA PHE A 88 17.17 19.05 1.19
C PHE A 88 17.51 19.19 -0.30
N LEU A 89 18.69 19.71 -0.62
CA LEU A 89 19.16 19.85 -2.01
C LEU A 89 19.30 18.48 -2.69
N LEU A 90 19.89 17.51 -1.99
CA LEU A 90 20.05 16.14 -2.51
C LEU A 90 18.70 15.46 -2.73
N TRP A 91 17.80 15.57 -1.76
CA TRP A 91 16.43 15.07 -1.89
C TRP A 91 15.70 15.74 -3.05
N GLY A 92 15.79 17.07 -3.16
CA GLY A 92 15.17 17.85 -4.24
C GLY A 92 15.67 17.44 -5.62
N ALA A 93 16.98 17.28 -5.78
CA ALA A 93 17.59 16.76 -7.02
C ALA A 93 17.08 15.34 -7.34
N GLY A 94 16.93 14.48 -6.33
CA GLY A 94 16.31 13.16 -6.50
C GLY A 94 14.84 13.21 -6.91
N GLN A 95 14.05 14.16 -6.41
CA GLN A 95 12.66 14.31 -6.85
C GLN A 95 12.56 14.68 -8.33
N VAL A 96 13.48 15.52 -8.83
CA VAL A 96 13.56 15.85 -10.28
C VAL A 96 13.76 14.58 -11.11
N GLY A 97 14.66 13.68 -10.69
CA GLY A 97 14.85 12.40 -11.36
C GLY A 97 13.62 11.49 -11.29
N GLY A 98 12.92 11.47 -10.15
CA GLY A 98 11.65 10.75 -10.00
C GLY A 98 10.55 11.27 -10.93
N VAL A 99 10.42 12.59 -11.07
CA VAL A 99 9.47 13.24 -12.00
C VAL A 99 9.84 12.92 -13.44
N ALA A 100 11.12 12.99 -13.82
CA ALA A 100 11.58 12.63 -15.15
C ALA A 100 11.23 11.18 -15.50
N LEU A 101 11.40 10.26 -14.55
CA LEU A 101 11.01 8.85 -14.72
C LEU A 101 9.49 8.69 -14.86
N ALA A 102 8.69 9.44 -14.09
CA ALA A 102 7.23 9.45 -14.23
C ALA A 102 6.79 9.93 -15.62
N VAL A 103 7.37 11.03 -16.11
CA VAL A 103 7.11 11.56 -17.45
C VAL A 103 7.52 10.56 -18.52
N TYR A 104 8.68 9.91 -18.36
CA TYR A 104 9.12 8.84 -19.26
C TYR A 104 8.10 7.69 -19.34
N PHE A 105 7.60 7.22 -18.19
CA PHE A 105 6.60 6.16 -18.17
C PHE A 105 5.27 6.57 -18.81
N LEU A 106 4.80 7.79 -18.53
CA LEU A 106 3.55 8.32 -19.10
C LEU A 106 3.63 8.51 -20.62
N THR A 107 4.81 8.86 -21.15
CA THR A 107 4.97 9.11 -22.59
C THR A 107 5.26 7.84 -23.39
N THR A 108 5.90 6.83 -22.80
CA THR A 108 6.33 5.63 -23.54
C THR A 108 5.42 4.42 -23.31
N HIS A 109 5.01 4.15 -22.07
CA HIS A 109 4.26 2.94 -21.72
C HIS A 109 2.75 3.14 -21.83
N LEU A 110 2.23 4.28 -21.37
CA LEU A 110 0.79 4.53 -21.36
C LEU A 110 0.18 4.55 -22.78
N PRO A 111 0.78 5.20 -23.80
CA PRO A 111 0.21 5.18 -25.15
C PRO A 111 0.25 3.80 -25.80
N ARG A 112 1.24 2.96 -25.45
CA ARG A 112 1.31 1.56 -25.91
C ARG A 112 0.25 0.68 -25.25
N LEU A 113 -0.04 0.91 -23.97
CA LEU A 113 -1.09 0.24 -23.21
C LEU A 113 -2.50 0.65 -23.63
N LEU A 114 -2.71 1.93 -23.93
CA LEU A 114 -4.00 2.42 -24.45
C LEU A 114 -4.26 1.90 -25.87
N LYS A 115 -3.22 1.79 -26.70
CA LYS A 115 -3.33 1.21 -28.05
C LYS A 115 -3.58 -0.30 -28.05
N SER A 116 -3.25 -1.03 -26.98
CA SER A 116 -3.44 -2.49 -26.92
C SER A 116 -4.84 -2.93 -26.50
N GLY A 117 -5.78 -2.00 -26.23
CA GLY A 117 -7.19 -2.30 -25.94
C GLY A 117 -7.47 -2.97 -24.59
N MET A 118 -6.49 -3.66 -24.00
CA MET A 118 -6.62 -4.39 -22.71
C MET A 118 -6.99 -3.49 -21.53
N ALA A 119 -6.68 -2.19 -21.60
CA ALA A 119 -7.01 -1.24 -20.55
C ALA A 119 -8.51 -0.90 -20.50
N HIS A 120 -9.26 -0.96 -21.60
CA HIS A 120 -10.70 -0.67 -21.55
C HIS A 120 -11.52 -1.89 -21.12
N GLU A 121 -11.25 -3.08 -21.68
CA GLU A 121 -12.01 -4.30 -21.32
C GLU A 121 -11.81 -4.74 -19.86
N GLY A 122 -10.59 -4.60 -19.31
CA GLY A 122 -10.30 -4.94 -17.92
C GLY A 122 -10.93 -3.99 -16.90
N PHE A 123 -11.02 -2.70 -17.25
CA PHE A 123 -11.63 -1.68 -16.41
C PHE A 123 -13.16 -1.76 -16.43
N ASP A 124 -13.75 -2.00 -17.60
CA ASP A 124 -15.22 -2.07 -17.78
C ASP A 124 -15.85 -3.37 -17.26
N THR A 125 -15.09 -4.48 -17.18
CA THR A 125 -15.64 -5.78 -16.79
C THR A 125 -15.27 -6.20 -15.36
N TYR A 126 -13.99 -6.12 -14.96
CA TYR A 126 -13.52 -6.66 -13.67
C TYR A 126 -13.31 -5.57 -12.60
N LEU A 127 -12.99 -4.33 -12.98
CA LEU A 127 -12.75 -3.21 -12.06
C LEU A 127 -13.91 -2.21 -11.95
N ARG A 128 -15.03 -2.44 -12.65
CA ARG A 128 -16.19 -1.52 -12.67
C ARG A 128 -16.73 -1.17 -11.29
N LYS A 129 -16.68 -2.10 -10.32
CA LYS A 129 -17.07 -1.88 -8.91
C LYS A 129 -16.04 -1.13 -8.06
N SER A 130 -14.84 -0.91 -8.59
CA SER A 130 -13.69 -0.31 -7.89
C SER A 130 -13.31 1.07 -8.46
N VAL A 131 -14.05 1.54 -9.46
CA VAL A 131 -13.90 2.86 -10.11
C VAL A 131 -15.16 3.67 -9.87
N PHE A 132 -14.99 4.92 -9.46
CA PHE A 132 -16.12 5.80 -9.16
C PHE A 132 -16.84 6.20 -10.45
N HIS A 133 -18.15 5.95 -10.51
CA HIS A 133 -19.02 6.46 -11.55
C HIS A 133 -19.95 7.48 -10.90
N SER A 134 -19.85 8.75 -11.32
CA SER A 134 -20.58 9.87 -10.70
C SER A 134 -22.10 9.79 -10.86
N SER A 135 -22.61 8.91 -11.73
CA SER A 135 -24.04 8.75 -12.00
C SER A 135 -24.79 7.89 -10.97
N ASP A 136 -24.09 7.00 -10.25
CA ASP A 136 -24.77 5.91 -9.52
C ASP A 136 -24.61 5.98 -7.99
N GLN A 137 -23.61 6.70 -7.46
CA GLN A 137 -23.31 6.70 -6.02
C GLN A 137 -22.75 8.03 -5.50
N ASN A 138 -23.04 8.34 -4.23
CA ASN A 138 -22.39 9.46 -3.53
C ASN A 138 -20.90 9.16 -3.31
N ALA A 139 -20.03 10.13 -3.59
CA ALA A 139 -18.57 9.98 -3.48
C ALA A 139 -18.12 9.55 -2.06
N VAL A 140 -18.75 10.11 -1.01
CA VAL A 140 -18.42 9.79 0.38
C VAL A 140 -18.77 8.34 0.73
N THR A 141 -19.96 7.87 0.32
CA THR A 141 -20.38 6.48 0.59
C THR A 141 -19.52 5.49 -0.18
N PHE A 142 -19.14 5.83 -1.41
CA PHE A 142 -18.21 5.04 -2.21
C PHE A 142 -16.84 4.94 -1.52
N LEU A 143 -16.23 6.06 -1.14
CA LEU A 143 -14.92 6.07 -0.48
C LEU A 143 -14.93 5.31 0.85
N ALA A 144 -15.98 5.48 1.66
CA ALA A 144 -16.11 4.75 2.92
C ALA A 144 -16.23 3.24 2.69
N ALA A 145 -17.08 2.81 1.76
CA ALA A 145 -17.26 1.42 1.41
C ALA A 145 -15.98 0.80 0.84
N GLN A 146 -15.28 1.49 -0.06
CA GLN A 146 -14.04 0.96 -0.63
C GLN A 146 -12.89 0.95 0.39
N THR A 147 -12.81 1.94 1.27
CA THR A 147 -11.83 1.93 2.37
C THR A 147 -12.06 0.73 3.27
N LEU A 148 -13.32 0.45 3.68
CA LEU A 148 -13.63 -0.77 4.41
C LEU A 148 -13.18 -2.02 3.62
N ARG A 149 -13.46 -2.07 2.32
CA ARG A 149 -13.04 -3.19 1.45
C ARG A 149 -11.53 -3.40 1.41
N VAL A 150 -10.73 -2.33 1.42
CA VAL A 150 -9.26 -2.42 1.52
C VAL A 150 -8.86 -3.10 2.83
N PHE A 151 -9.42 -2.68 3.97
CA PHE A 151 -9.11 -3.30 5.26
C PHE A 151 -9.60 -4.75 5.33
N THR A 152 -10.79 -5.06 4.82
CA THR A 152 -11.27 -6.45 4.78
C THR A 152 -10.41 -7.33 3.88
N TYR A 153 -9.85 -6.78 2.80
CA TYR A 153 -8.92 -7.49 1.93
C TYR A 153 -7.59 -7.76 2.63
N LEU A 154 -7.02 -6.75 3.31
CA LEU A 154 -5.75 -6.89 4.02
C LEU A 154 -5.78 -8.02 5.05
N PHE A 155 -6.92 -8.19 5.74
CA PHE A 155 -7.12 -9.21 6.76
C PHE A 155 -7.91 -10.44 6.26
N SER A 156 -8.33 -10.46 4.99
CA SER A 156 -9.17 -11.53 4.41
C SER A 156 -10.40 -11.91 5.26
N HIS A 157 -10.92 -10.96 6.04
CA HIS A 157 -12.07 -11.16 6.92
C HIS A 157 -12.81 -9.84 7.16
N GLY A 158 -14.14 -9.85 6.98
CA GLY A 158 -15.00 -8.67 7.12
C GLY A 158 -14.91 -7.98 8.49
N LEU A 159 -15.20 -8.73 9.56
CA LEU A 159 -15.21 -8.22 10.93
C LEU A 159 -13.83 -7.72 11.41
N VAL A 160 -12.77 -8.50 11.20
CA VAL A 160 -11.41 -8.10 11.60
C VAL A 160 -10.92 -6.88 10.82
N GLY A 161 -11.24 -6.80 9.52
CA GLY A 161 -10.98 -5.62 8.70
C GLY A 161 -11.68 -4.38 9.25
N ALA A 162 -12.97 -4.47 9.60
CA ALA A 162 -13.72 -3.36 10.19
C ALA A 162 -13.15 -2.90 11.54
N LEU A 163 -12.79 -3.84 12.42
CA LEU A 163 -12.15 -3.53 13.71
C LEU A 163 -10.79 -2.85 13.52
N THR A 164 -10.02 -3.30 12.53
CA THR A 164 -8.71 -2.71 12.25
C THR A 164 -8.84 -1.32 11.64
N LEU A 165 -9.84 -1.08 10.78
CA LEU A 165 -10.18 0.25 10.29
C LEU A 165 -10.57 1.18 11.46
N LEU A 166 -11.39 0.70 12.40
CA LEU A 166 -11.74 1.47 13.59
C LEU A 166 -10.49 1.84 14.41
N MET A 167 -9.60 0.87 14.65
CA MET A 167 -8.34 1.13 15.35
C MET A 167 -7.43 2.08 14.58
N PHE A 168 -7.38 2.00 13.25
CA PHE A 168 -6.65 2.95 12.42
C PHE A 168 -7.18 4.38 12.60
N ILE A 169 -8.52 4.56 12.57
CA ILE A 169 -9.16 5.86 12.82
C ILE A 169 -8.83 6.37 14.22
N VAL A 170 -8.93 5.53 15.25
CA VAL A 170 -8.55 5.88 16.63
C VAL A 170 -7.09 6.32 16.69
N GLY A 171 -6.18 5.60 16.02
CA GLY A 171 -4.76 5.96 15.93
C GLY A 171 -4.54 7.32 15.27
N MET A 172 -5.22 7.58 14.15
CA MET A 172 -5.18 8.87 13.45
C MET A 172 -5.70 10.01 14.32
N VAL A 173 -6.85 9.84 14.97
CA VAL A 173 -7.42 10.84 15.89
C VAL A 173 -6.45 11.09 17.05
N TRP A 174 -5.82 10.05 17.59
CA TRP A 174 -4.85 10.19 18.67
C TRP A 174 -3.59 10.95 18.25
N LEU A 175 -3.09 10.73 17.03
CA LEU A 175 -1.95 11.45 16.46
C LEU A 175 -2.27 12.93 16.16
N LEU A 176 -3.50 13.23 15.75
CA LEU A 176 -3.92 14.60 15.46
C LEU A 176 -4.19 15.44 16.72
N ARG A 177 -4.27 14.81 17.90
CA ARG A 177 -4.46 15.56 19.15
C ARG A 177 -3.23 16.40 19.45
N PRO A 178 -3.39 17.70 19.74
CA PRO A 178 -2.27 18.57 20.06
C PRO A 178 -1.60 18.08 21.34
N LYS A 179 -0.39 17.55 21.19
CA LYS A 179 0.54 17.30 22.30
C LYS A 179 1.80 18.10 22.06
N ARG A 180 2.31 18.72 23.12
CA ARG A 180 3.61 19.39 23.10
C ARG A 180 4.66 18.32 22.79
N SER A 181 5.19 18.33 21.56
CA SER A 181 6.19 17.35 21.13
C SER A 181 7.39 17.44 22.08
N ARG A 182 7.64 16.37 22.83
CA ARG A 182 8.67 16.32 23.87
C ARG A 182 10.01 15.80 23.36
N ASN A 183 10.13 15.52 22.06
CA ASN A 183 11.34 14.99 21.44
C ASN A 183 11.84 15.91 20.32
N ALA A 184 13.07 16.40 20.48
CA ALA A 184 13.74 17.25 19.49
C ALA A 184 14.32 16.50 18.28
N GLN A 185 14.35 15.15 18.31
CA GLN A 185 15.01 14.33 17.29
C GLN A 185 14.08 13.40 16.50
N GLY A 186 12.87 13.09 17.01
CA GLY A 186 11.92 12.17 16.37
C GLY A 186 10.87 12.85 15.50
N PRO A 187 10.08 12.09 14.71
CA PRO A 187 8.93 12.63 14.00
C PRO A 187 7.85 13.12 14.96
N SER A 188 7.28 14.28 14.66
CA SER A 188 6.16 14.82 15.42
C SER A 188 4.91 13.95 15.21
N HIS A 189 3.95 14.04 16.14
CA HIS A 189 2.68 13.31 16.02
C HIS A 189 1.94 13.67 14.73
N LEU A 190 2.01 14.95 14.31
CA LEU A 190 1.39 15.43 13.08
C LEU A 190 2.12 14.92 11.84
N GLU A 191 3.46 14.90 11.83
CA GLU A 191 4.25 14.29 10.75
C GLU A 191 3.89 12.81 10.55
N LEU A 192 3.75 12.05 11.64
CA LEU A 192 3.32 10.66 11.57
C LEU A 192 1.88 10.51 11.06
N ALA A 193 0.96 11.38 11.51
CA ALA A 193 -0.40 11.40 10.97
C ALA A 193 -0.41 11.68 9.47
N LEU A 194 0.41 12.63 9.00
CA LEU A 194 0.56 12.91 7.56
C LEU A 194 1.10 11.70 6.80
N LEU A 195 2.17 11.05 7.30
CA LEU A 195 2.75 9.87 6.68
C LEU A 195 1.73 8.74 6.51
N LEU A 196 0.90 8.52 7.54
CA LEU A 196 -0.09 7.44 7.55
C LEU A 196 -1.35 7.80 6.76
N GLY A 197 -1.75 9.07 6.74
CA GLY A 197 -2.98 9.53 6.12
C GLY A 197 -2.86 9.85 4.63
N ILE A 198 -1.78 10.50 4.19
CA ILE A 198 -1.62 10.96 2.81
C ILE A 198 -1.74 9.83 1.77
N PRO A 199 -1.15 8.62 1.97
CA PRO A 199 -1.32 7.54 1.01
C PRO A 199 -2.79 7.18 0.74
N PHE A 200 -3.65 7.23 1.76
CA PHE A 200 -5.08 6.98 1.61
C PHE A 200 -5.78 8.12 0.88
N VAL A 201 -5.50 9.37 1.26
CA VAL A 201 -6.11 10.55 0.62
C VAL A 201 -5.71 10.65 -0.85
N ALA A 202 -4.43 10.41 -1.17
CA ALA A 202 -3.94 10.37 -2.53
C ALA A 202 -4.59 9.25 -3.34
N ASN A 203 -4.78 8.07 -2.75
CA ASN A 203 -5.48 6.97 -3.40
C ASN A 203 -6.99 7.25 -3.60
N TRP A 204 -7.64 7.94 -2.65
CA TRP A 204 -9.01 8.42 -2.80
C TRP A 204 -9.13 9.40 -3.97
N GLY A 205 -8.20 10.36 -4.07
CA GLY A 205 -8.15 11.31 -5.19
C GLY A 205 -7.96 10.60 -6.52
N ALA A 206 -7.02 9.65 -6.59
CA ALA A 206 -6.78 8.87 -7.80
C ALA A 206 -8.00 8.01 -8.21
N ALA A 207 -8.73 7.47 -7.23
CA ALA A 207 -9.93 6.67 -7.48
C ALA A 207 -11.14 7.49 -7.93
N LEU A 208 -11.35 8.67 -7.33
CA LEU A 208 -12.39 9.60 -7.77
C LEU A 208 -12.11 10.16 -9.17
N ALA A 209 -10.83 10.33 -9.53
CA ALA A 209 -10.42 10.72 -10.87
C ALA A 209 -10.47 9.57 -11.89
N GLY A 210 -10.82 8.34 -11.46
CA GLY A 210 -10.83 7.16 -12.32
C GLY A 210 -9.45 6.68 -12.78
N LEU A 211 -8.38 7.20 -12.18
CA LEU A 211 -6.99 6.89 -12.57
C LEU A 211 -6.44 5.63 -11.89
N TYR A 212 -7.02 5.23 -10.75
CA TYR A 212 -6.54 4.10 -9.97
C TYR A 212 -7.68 3.36 -9.27
N PRO A 213 -7.75 2.02 -9.31
CA PRO A 213 -8.81 1.27 -8.64
C PRO A 213 -8.64 1.28 -7.11
N LEU A 214 -9.70 1.63 -6.38
CA LEU A 214 -9.77 1.57 -4.92
C LEU A 214 -10.72 0.45 -4.49
N GLY A 215 -10.26 -0.47 -3.66
CA GLY A 215 -11.11 -1.53 -3.12
C GLY A 215 -10.35 -2.81 -2.73
N ALA A 216 -11.09 -3.90 -2.55
CA ALA A 216 -10.57 -5.21 -2.16
C ALA A 216 -9.77 -5.89 -3.29
N SER A 217 -8.59 -5.37 -3.60
CA SER A 217 -7.71 -5.91 -4.62
C SER A 217 -6.24 -5.76 -4.23
N ARG A 218 -5.40 -6.57 -4.88
CA ARG A 218 -3.94 -6.52 -4.79
C ARG A 218 -3.33 -5.13 -5.04
N HIS A 219 -4.05 -4.28 -5.80
CA HIS A 219 -3.64 -2.91 -6.09
C HIS A 219 -3.63 -2.03 -4.84
N SER A 220 -4.35 -2.41 -3.77
CA SER A 220 -4.36 -1.67 -2.51
C SER A 220 -3.34 -2.21 -1.48
N SER A 221 -2.58 -3.26 -1.79
CA SER A 221 -1.61 -3.85 -0.85
C SER A 221 -0.49 -2.89 -0.44
N PHE A 222 -0.16 -1.88 -1.27
CA PHE A 222 0.82 -0.84 -0.90
C PHE A 222 0.37 0.00 0.30
N LEU A 223 -0.93 0.04 0.62
CA LEU A 223 -1.45 0.73 1.80
C LEU A 223 -1.22 -0.07 3.09
N ALA A 224 -0.88 -1.36 3.01
CA ALA A 224 -0.76 -2.24 4.17
C ALA A 224 0.20 -1.71 5.26
N PRO A 225 1.42 -1.23 4.94
CA PRO A 225 2.33 -0.72 5.96
C PRO A 225 1.73 0.46 6.73
N PHE A 226 1.00 1.34 6.06
CA PHE A 226 0.35 2.50 6.67
C PHE A 226 -0.88 2.11 7.49
N ALA A 227 -1.75 1.25 6.92
CA ALA A 227 -2.95 0.74 7.57
C ALA A 227 -2.61 0.04 8.88
N ILE A 228 -1.67 -0.91 8.82
CA ILE A 228 -1.26 -1.73 9.97
C ILE A 228 -0.58 -0.85 11.02
N THR A 229 0.30 0.07 10.62
CA THR A 229 0.98 0.97 11.55
C THR A 229 0.00 1.89 12.28
N GLY A 230 -0.94 2.51 11.56
CA GLY A 230 -1.97 3.36 12.19
C GLY A 230 -2.88 2.56 13.13
N ALA A 231 -3.25 1.34 12.77
CA ALA A 231 -4.02 0.46 13.65
C ALA A 231 -3.23 0.06 14.91
N CYS A 232 -1.93 -0.22 14.81
CA CYS A 232 -1.07 -0.49 15.96
C CYS A 232 -1.04 0.70 16.92
N ILE A 233 -0.96 1.94 16.39
CA ILE A 233 -0.99 3.16 17.19
C ILE A 233 -2.35 3.29 17.90
N GLY A 234 -3.46 3.00 17.22
CA GLY A 234 -4.78 2.98 17.85
C GLY A 234 -4.91 1.96 18.98
N ILE A 235 -4.44 0.73 18.76
CA ILE A 235 -4.43 -0.33 19.79
C ILE A 235 -3.56 0.08 20.99
N ALA A 236 -2.43 0.74 20.74
CA ALA A 236 -1.55 1.27 21.78
C ALA A 236 -2.24 2.40 22.56
N ALA A 237 -3.00 3.27 21.89
CA ALA A 237 -3.75 4.36 22.49
C ALA A 237 -4.96 3.89 23.32
N CYS A 238 -5.54 2.73 22.99
CA CYS A 238 -6.67 2.13 23.73
C CYS A 238 -6.23 1.55 25.08
N GLY A 239 -6.24 2.36 26.14
CA GLY A 239 -6.26 1.97 27.56
C GLY A 239 -5.11 1.12 28.10
N SER A 240 -5.06 0.97 29.44
CA SER A 240 -4.03 0.23 30.17
C SER A 240 -4.28 -1.29 30.24
N ALA A 241 -5.01 -1.85 29.27
CA ALA A 241 -5.14 -3.30 29.20
C ALA A 241 -3.74 -3.92 29.13
N ARG A 242 -3.50 -4.96 29.94
CA ARG A 242 -2.18 -5.60 30.05
C ARG A 242 -1.70 -5.98 28.65
N THR A 243 -0.45 -5.68 28.33
CA THR A 243 0.15 -5.86 26.99
C THR A 243 -0.05 -7.28 26.44
N TRP A 244 0.00 -8.30 27.32
CA TRP A 244 -0.23 -9.69 26.94
C TRP A 244 -1.66 -9.95 26.45
N LEU A 245 -2.68 -9.29 27.03
CA LEU A 245 -4.07 -9.46 26.61
C LEU A 245 -4.27 -8.88 25.21
N LYS A 246 -3.67 -7.72 24.92
CA LYS A 246 -3.65 -7.13 23.57
C LYS A 246 -2.99 -8.09 22.57
N ALA A 247 -1.88 -8.72 22.95
CA ALA A 247 -1.20 -9.71 22.11
C ALA A 247 -2.07 -10.94 21.85
N VAL A 248 -2.73 -11.49 22.87
CA VAL A 248 -3.65 -12.64 22.74
C VAL A 248 -4.80 -12.31 21.80
N VAL A 249 -5.43 -11.14 21.94
CA VAL A 249 -6.52 -10.71 21.04
C VAL A 249 -6.02 -10.59 19.61
N ILE A 250 -4.85 -9.96 19.39
CA ILE A 250 -4.25 -9.84 18.05
C ILE A 250 -4.00 -11.21 17.44
N VAL A 251 -3.40 -12.14 18.19
CA VAL A 251 -3.12 -13.51 17.73
C VAL A 251 -4.42 -14.25 17.41
N GLY A 252 -5.44 -14.12 18.26
CA GLY A 252 -6.76 -14.72 18.03
C GLY A 252 -7.44 -14.19 16.77
N CYS A 253 -7.41 -12.87 16.54
CA CYS A 253 -7.92 -12.26 15.32
C CYS A 253 -7.15 -12.73 14.08
N LEU A 254 -5.82 -12.81 14.15
CA LEU A 254 -4.99 -13.30 13.05
C LEU A 254 -5.22 -14.78 12.76
N ALA A 255 -5.39 -15.60 13.79
CA ALA A 255 -5.77 -17.01 13.64
C ALA A 255 -7.13 -17.13 12.94
N LEU A 256 -8.13 -16.36 13.37
CA LEU A 256 -9.43 -16.32 12.72
C LEU A 256 -9.32 -15.94 11.23
N CYS A 257 -8.51 -14.94 10.89
CA CYS A 257 -8.29 -14.50 9.52
C CYS A 257 -7.63 -15.57 8.64
N ASN A 258 -6.68 -16.34 9.19
CA ASN A 258 -5.94 -17.35 8.43
C ASN A 258 -6.71 -18.68 8.32
N PHE A 259 -7.44 -19.09 9.36
CA PHE A 259 -8.20 -20.36 9.36
C PHE A 259 -9.59 -20.21 8.74
N PHE A 260 -10.22 -19.05 8.83
CA PHE A 260 -11.58 -18.80 8.35
C PHE A 260 -11.64 -17.55 7.46
N PRO A 261 -10.98 -17.55 6.28
CA PRO A 261 -11.02 -16.42 5.37
C PRO A 261 -12.44 -16.20 4.83
N ALA A 262 -12.89 -14.95 4.88
CA ALA A 262 -14.20 -14.51 4.41
C ALA A 262 -14.03 -13.19 3.62
N PRO A 263 -14.10 -13.21 2.28
CA PRO A 263 -14.58 -14.32 1.42
C PRO A 263 -13.57 -15.47 1.25
N PRO A 264 -14.05 -16.69 0.92
CA PRO A 264 -13.18 -17.83 0.68
C PRO A 264 -12.23 -17.56 -0.51
N PRO A 265 -11.01 -18.12 -0.49
CA PRO A 265 -10.05 -17.93 -1.57
C PRO A 265 -10.61 -18.46 -2.90
N PRO A 266 -10.31 -17.80 -4.03
CA PRO A 266 -10.86 -18.16 -5.33
C PRO A 266 -10.37 -19.53 -5.83
N ILE A 267 -9.22 -20.01 -5.35
CA ILE A 267 -8.64 -21.31 -5.70
C ILE A 267 -8.70 -22.18 -4.44
N LYS A 268 -9.37 -23.33 -4.51
CA LYS A 268 -9.42 -24.27 -3.39
C LYS A 268 -8.11 -25.07 -3.33
N PRO A 269 -7.69 -25.55 -2.15
CA PRO A 269 -6.49 -26.39 -2.03
C PRO A 269 -6.53 -27.64 -2.93
N GLN A 270 -7.72 -28.18 -3.17
CA GLN A 270 -7.97 -29.33 -4.04
C GLN A 270 -7.62 -29.04 -5.51
N ASP A 271 -7.72 -27.77 -5.92
CA ASP A 271 -7.45 -27.33 -7.29
C ASP A 271 -5.96 -27.00 -7.52
N GLN A 272 -5.14 -27.00 -6.45
CA GLN A 272 -3.70 -26.68 -6.49
C GLN A 272 -2.81 -27.91 -6.72
N SER A 273 -3.27 -28.90 -7.47
CA SER A 273 -2.47 -30.09 -7.75
C SER A 273 -1.58 -29.92 -8.99
N ALA A 274 -0.33 -30.39 -8.89
CA ALA A 274 0.59 -30.39 -10.03
C ALA A 274 0.05 -31.21 -11.22
N ALA A 275 -0.78 -32.22 -10.95
CA ALA A 275 -1.44 -33.02 -11.98
C ALA A 275 -2.48 -32.21 -12.76
N LEU A 276 -3.33 -31.44 -12.07
CA LEU A 276 -4.29 -30.54 -12.70
C LEU A 276 -3.59 -29.45 -13.50
N MET A 277 -2.49 -28.89 -12.98
CA MET A 277 -1.69 -27.89 -13.71
C MET A 277 -1.11 -28.48 -15.00
N LYS A 278 -0.53 -29.69 -14.96
CA LYS A 278 -0.03 -30.39 -16.16
C LYS A 278 -1.17 -30.67 -17.15
N SER A 279 -2.31 -31.15 -16.66
CA SER A 279 -3.48 -31.42 -17.51
C SER A 279 -4.01 -30.16 -18.18
N ALA A 280 -4.07 -29.03 -17.47
CA ALA A 280 -4.50 -27.75 -18.01
C ALA A 280 -3.53 -27.21 -19.07
N VAL A 281 -2.21 -27.35 -18.87
CA VAL A 281 -1.20 -26.98 -19.88
C VAL A 281 -1.34 -27.84 -21.14
N THR A 282 -1.52 -29.16 -20.98
CA THR A 282 -1.76 -30.05 -22.12
C THR A 282 -3.03 -29.68 -22.88
N PHE A 283 -4.12 -29.37 -22.16
CA PHE A 283 -5.37 -28.92 -22.76
C PHE A 283 -5.22 -27.60 -23.53
N LEU A 284 -4.51 -26.62 -22.95
CA LEU A 284 -4.24 -25.33 -23.59
C LEU A 284 -3.40 -25.51 -24.86
N ASN A 285 -2.35 -26.31 -24.81
CA ASN A 285 -1.52 -26.60 -25.99
C ASN A 285 -2.30 -27.33 -27.10
N ALA A 286 -3.30 -28.14 -26.75
CA ALA A 286 -4.13 -28.86 -27.70
C ALA A 286 -5.28 -28.01 -28.30
N SER A 287 -5.79 -27.02 -27.53
CA SER A 287 -7.01 -26.29 -27.88
C SER A 287 -6.76 -24.86 -28.37
N ALA A 288 -5.59 -24.30 -28.08
CA ALA A 288 -5.26 -22.92 -28.44
C ALA A 288 -4.68 -22.85 -29.87
N PRO A 289 -5.04 -21.81 -30.67
CA PRO A 289 -4.50 -21.63 -32.02
C PRO A 289 -2.96 -21.59 -32.04
N PRO A 290 -2.30 -22.13 -33.08
CA PRO A 290 -0.85 -22.09 -33.19
C PRO A 290 -0.34 -20.64 -33.13
N GLY A 291 0.56 -20.36 -32.18
CA GLY A 291 1.12 -19.02 -31.91
C GLY A 291 0.42 -18.21 -30.80
N SER A 292 -0.60 -18.76 -30.14
CA SER A 292 -1.31 -18.08 -29.03
C SER A 292 -0.79 -18.43 -27.63
N VAL A 293 0.11 -19.41 -27.51
CA VAL A 293 0.75 -19.82 -26.26
C VAL A 293 2.26 -19.67 -26.45
N ILE A 294 2.91 -18.90 -25.56
CA ILE A 294 4.37 -18.65 -25.55
C ILE A 294 5.06 -19.78 -24.78
#